data_AF-A0A2V9UUK4-F1
#
_entry.id   AF-A0A2V9UUK4-F1
#
_cell.length_a   1.000
_cell.length_b   1.000
_cell.length_c   1.000
_cell.angle_alpha   90.00
_cell.angle_beta   90.00
_cell.angle_gamma   90.00
#
_symmetry.space_group_name_H-M   'P 1'
#
loop_
_entity.id
_entity.type
_entity.pdbx_description
1 polymer ?
#
loop_
_entity_poly.entity_id
_entity_poly.type
_entity_poly.pdbx_seq_one_letter_code
_entity_poly.pdbx_strand_id
1 'polypeptide(L)' 'MGEPRQVDLQVSGGTPPYHFEITQGEFPEALNLSAEGTISGTVTKVVDDTTVFIKVTDEEGASLTQAFDVQVSEP' A
#
# COMPACT_ATOMS: atom_id res chain seq x y z
N MET A 1 5.63 -15.66 15.42
CA MET A 1 5.55 -16.05 13.99
C MET A 1 4.69 -14.98 13.34
N GLY A 2 5.25 -14.11 12.49
CA GLY A 2 4.47 -13.04 11.87
C GLY A 2 3.39 -13.60 10.95
N GLU A 3 2.24 -12.94 10.87
CA GLU A 3 1.14 -13.35 9.99
C GLU A 3 1.36 -12.80 8.58
N PRO A 4 1.18 -13.62 7.52
CA PRO A 4 1.13 -13.11 6.16
C PRO A 4 -0.13 -12.26 5.99
N ARG A 5 0.04 -11.03 5.52
CA ARG A 5 -1.05 -10.10 5.22
C ARG A 5 -0.96 -9.72 3.74
N GLN A 6 -2.12 -9.71 3.09
CA GLN A 6 -2.29 -9.25 1.72
C GLN A 6 -3.48 -8.28 1.69
N VAL A 7 -3.29 -7.15 1.05
CA VAL A 7 -4.31 -6.15 0.79
C VAL A 7 -4.21 -5.75 -0.67
N ASP A 8 -5.29 -5.91 -1.40
CA ASP A 8 -5.37 -5.54 -2.81
C ASP A 8 -5.98 -4.14 -2.93
N LEU A 9 -5.24 -3.21 -3.53
CA LEU A 9 -5.73 -1.87 -3.82
C LEU A 9 -6.58 -1.92 -5.07
N GLN A 10 -7.89 -1.72 -4.92
CA GLN A 10 -8.78 -1.52 -6.06
C GLN A 10 -8.73 -0.05 -6.51
N VAL A 11 -8.20 0.18 -7.71
CA VAL A 11 -8.37 1.45 -8.42
C VAL A 11 -9.67 1.37 -9.23
N SER A 12 -10.59 2.30 -8.97
CA SER A 12 -11.79 2.45 -9.80
C SER A 12 -11.62 3.65 -10.74
N GLY A 13 -11.36 3.36 -12.01
CA GLY A 13 -11.12 4.35 -13.07
C GLY A 13 -9.64 4.46 -13.49
N GLY A 14 -9.40 5.11 -14.63
CA GLY A 14 -8.08 5.25 -15.27
C GLY A 14 -7.83 4.21 -16.38
N THR A 15 -6.71 4.39 -17.08
CA THR A 15 -6.22 3.60 -18.21
C THR A 15 -4.90 2.91 -17.82
N PRO A 16 -4.90 1.58 -17.61
CA PRO A 16 -3.67 0.86 -17.30
C PRO A 16 -2.64 1.03 -18.43
N PRO A 17 -1.33 1.13 -18.11
CA PRO A 17 -0.71 0.71 -16.86
C PRO A 17 -0.74 1.75 -15.73
N TYR A 18 -1.17 1.31 -14.54
CA TYR A 18 -1.10 2.12 -13.32
C TYR A 18 0.28 2.04 -12.68
N HIS A 19 0.79 3.17 -12.22
CA HIS A 19 2.02 3.27 -11.46
C HIS A 19 1.72 3.64 -10.02
N PHE A 20 2.10 2.77 -9.08
CA PHE A 20 1.90 2.99 -7.66
C PHE A 20 3.22 3.42 -7.02
N GLU A 21 3.20 4.56 -6.33
CA GLU A 21 4.37 5.10 -5.65
C GLU A 21 3.98 5.53 -4.24
N ILE A 22 4.81 5.20 -3.25
CA ILE A 22 4.61 5.66 -1.87
C ILE A 22 5.21 7.05 -1.77
N THR A 23 4.37 8.06 -1.55
CA THR A 23 4.83 9.45 -1.44
C THR A 23 5.16 9.83 -0.01
N GLN A 24 4.50 9.22 0.97
CA GLN A 24 4.67 9.55 2.38
C GLN A 24 4.28 8.37 3.26
N GLY A 25 4.92 8.23 4.42
CA GLY A 25 4.76 7.07 5.29
C GLY A 25 5.65 5.91 4.84
N GLU A 26 6.03 5.09 5.80
CA GLU A 26 6.88 3.93 5.56
C GLU A 26 6.02 2.69 5.80
N PHE A 27 5.97 1.81 4.80
CA PHE A 27 5.50 0.48 5.10
C PHE A 27 6.46 -0.14 6.13
N PRO A 28 5.94 -0.89 7.12
CA PRO A 28 6.79 -1.72 7.95
C PRO A 28 7.69 -2.54 7.02
N GLU A 29 8.97 -2.67 7.38
CA GLU A 29 10.08 -3.28 6.62
C GLU A 29 9.85 -4.72 6.10
N ALA A 30 8.63 -5.25 6.25
CA ALA A 30 8.19 -6.53 5.74
C ALA A 30 6.95 -6.48 4.81
N LEU A 31 6.41 -5.30 4.48
CA LEU A 31 5.34 -5.11 3.49
C LEU A 31 5.90 -4.50 2.19
N ASN A 32 5.49 -5.06 1.05
CA ASN A 32 5.89 -4.60 -0.28
C ASN A 32 4.66 -4.26 -1.10
N LEU A 33 4.70 -3.12 -1.79
CA LEU A 33 3.69 -2.71 -2.75
C LEU A 33 4.10 -3.17 -4.15
N SER A 34 3.23 -3.94 -4.80
CA SER A 34 3.38 -4.32 -6.21
C SER A 34 2.86 -3.20 -7.12
N ALA A 35 3.38 -3.14 -8.34
CA ALA A 35 2.90 -2.24 -9.40
C ALA A 35 1.45 -2.54 -9.84
N GLU A 36 0.88 -3.68 -9.42
CA GLU A 36 -0.53 -4.03 -9.63
C GLU A 36 -1.44 -3.48 -8.51
N GLY A 37 -0.88 -2.80 -7.50
CA GLY A 37 -1.62 -2.32 -6.35
C GLY A 37 -1.79 -3.35 -5.25
N THR A 38 -1.12 -4.49 -5.30
CA THR A 38 -1.17 -5.48 -4.21
C THR A 38 -0.10 -5.17 -3.17
N ILE A 39 -0.52 -4.92 -1.93
CA ILE A 39 0.35 -4.83 -0.77
C ILE A 39 0.43 -6.22 -0.15
N SER A 40 1.62 -6.80 -0.11
CA SER A 40 1.82 -8.14 0.46
C SER A 40 3.07 -8.20 1.31
N GLY A 41 3.00 -8.96 2.40
CA GLY A 41 4.14 -9.12 3.28
C GLY A 41 3.83 -9.80 4.60
N THR A 42 4.85 -9.96 5.44
CA THR A 42 4.73 -10.65 6.73
C THR A 42 5.05 -9.68 7.85
N VAL A 43 4.03 -9.10 8.48
CA VAL A 43 4.31 -8.15 9.56
C VAL A 43 4.79 -8.92 10.79
N THR A 44 6.05 -8.72 11.14
CA THR A 44 6.72 -9.40 12.27
C THR A 44 6.83 -8.52 13.51
N LYS A 45 6.47 -7.23 13.40
CA LYS A 45 6.65 -6.23 14.44
C LYS A 45 5.37 -5.43 14.62
N VAL A 46 4.94 -5.24 15.86
CA VAL A 46 3.84 -4.32 16.18
C VAL A 46 4.22 -2.94 15.67
N VAL A 47 3.34 -2.36 14.89
CA VAL A 47 3.42 -0.99 14.42
C VAL A 47 2.15 -0.28 14.87
N ASP A 48 2.34 0.81 15.61
CA ASP A 48 1.30 1.77 15.89
C ASP A 48 0.79 2.38 14.57
N ASP A 49 -0.50 2.76 14.54
CA ASP A 49 -1.20 3.34 13.38
C ASP A 49 -0.27 4.24 12.55
N THR A 50 0.17 3.70 11.42
CA THR A 50 1.04 4.39 10.49
C THR A 50 0.25 4.70 9.25
N THR A 51 0.06 5.98 8.99
CA THR A 51 -0.60 6.44 7.76
C THR A 51 0.39 6.46 6.61
N VAL A 52 0.12 5.65 5.59
CA VAL A 52 0.89 5.56 4.34
C VAL A 52 0.09 6.19 3.21
N PHE A 53 0.72 7.10 2.47
CA PHE A 53 0.15 7.77 1.31
C PHE A 53 0.69 7.11 0.05
N ILE A 54 -0.23 6.52 -0.71
CA ILE A 54 0.06 5.88 -1.98
C ILE A 54 -0.50 6.76 -3.07
N LYS A 55 0.37 7.20 -3.98
CA LYS A 55 0.01 7.91 -5.19
C LYS A 55 -0.03 6.92 -6.34
N VAL A 56 -1.21 6.74 -6.89
CA VAL A 56 -1.44 6.11 -8.19
C VAL A 56 -1.28 7.15 -9.27
N THR A 57 -0.59 6.80 -10.35
CA THR A 57 -0.51 7.61 -11.57
C THR A 57 -0.83 6.72 -12.76
N ASP A 58 -1.73 7.20 -13.59
CA ASP A 58 -2.22 6.53 -14.78
C ASP A 58 -1.47 6.96 -16.04
N GLU A 59 -1.60 6.21 -17.14
CA GLU A 59 -1.02 6.58 -18.44
C GLU A 59 -1.57 7.92 -18.96
N GLU A 60 -2.84 8.23 -18.71
CA GLU A 60 -3.45 9.50 -19.11
C GLU A 60 -2.94 10.70 -18.29
N GLY A 61 -2.07 10.48 -17.29
CA GLY A 61 -1.57 11.53 -16.38
C GLY A 61 -2.53 11.86 -15.25
N ALA A 62 -3.61 11.09 -15.09
CA ALA A 62 -4.45 11.14 -13.91
C ALA A 62 -3.65 10.60 -12.72
N SER A 63 -3.53 11.38 -11.65
CA SER A 63 -2.90 10.93 -10.41
C SER A 63 -3.86 11.02 -9.25
N LEU A 64 -3.84 9.99 -8.40
CA LEU A 64 -4.73 9.86 -7.26
C LEU A 64 -3.90 9.48 -6.05
N THR A 65 -3.95 10.32 -5.01
CA THR A 65 -3.26 10.05 -3.74
C THR A 65 -4.29 9.57 -2.74
N GLN A 66 -4.06 8.39 -2.17
CA GLN A 66 -4.92 7.81 -1.15
C GLN A 66 -4.09 7.51 0.10
N ALA A 67 -4.62 7.88 1.26
CA ALA A 67 -4.06 7.52 2.56
C ALA A 67 -4.62 6.17 3.02
N PHE A 68 -3.73 5.31 3.51
CA PHE A 68 -4.04 4.01 4.09
C PHE A 68 -3.46 3.96 5.50
N ASP A 69 -4.32 3.71 6.49
CA ASP A 69 -3.86 3.43 7.84
C ASP A 69 -3.50 1.96 7.98
N VAL A 70 -2.25 1.74 8.40
CA VAL A 70 -1.72 0.41 8.68
C VAL A 70 -1.63 0.27 10.19
N GLN A 71 -2.52 -0.57 10.74
CA GLN A 71 -2.50 -0.95 12.14
C GLN A 71 -2.19 -2.43 12.27
N VAL A 72 -1.18 -2.78 13.05
CA VAL A 72 -0.86 -4.18 13.37
C VAL A 72 -0.86 -4.39 14.87
N SER A 73 -1.98 -4.91 15.37
CA SER A 73 -2.13 -5.40 16.73
C SER A 73 -1.68 -6.86 16.84
N GLU A 74 -0.85 -7.18 17.83
CA GLU A 74 -0.66 -8.58 18.25
C GLU A 74 -2.00 -9.20 18.68
N PRO A 75 -2.30 -10.46 18.30
CA PRO A 75 -3.54 -11.15 18.67
C PRO A 75 -3.61 -11.57 20.14
#